data_AF-A0A7T7S1P6-F1
#
_entry.id   AF-A0A7T7S1P6-F1
#
_cell.length_a   1.000
_cell.length_b   1.000
_cell.length_c   1.000
_cell.angle_alpha   90.00
_cell.angle_beta   90.00
_cell.angle_gamma   90.00
#
_symmetry.space_group_name_H-M   'P 1'
#
loop_
_entity.id
_entity.type
_entity.pdbx_description
1 polymer ?
#
loop_
_entity_poly.entity_id
_entity_poly.type
_entity_poly.pdbx_seq_one_letter_code
_entity_poly.pdbx_strand_id
1 'polypeptide(L)'
;MSERLTAGTAVQWAEGSWTAVVTPNGLMLLPPEVSDELVNRVWRLLRSGSATMTDVLDELLVAQGGRIASIPDFALLLLSDNGDVHLALRGVPALEVDGEIVDARAVSTWCETVLPAPSSVQVRVHEAPGARMRPVVDGVVAASVVRLGDQRTAAVVIDEA
;
A
#
# COMPACT_ATOMS: atom_id res chain seq x y z
N MET A 1 9.64 -15.07 -30.16
CA MET A 1 8.87 -15.54 -29.00
C MET A 1 9.62 -15.14 -27.74
N SER A 2 9.47 -13.88 -27.34
CA SER A 2 10.04 -13.32 -26.10
C SER A 2 9.14 -12.17 -25.64
N GLU A 3 7.88 -12.50 -25.40
CA GLU A 3 6.98 -11.64 -24.63
C GLU A 3 7.16 -12.01 -23.17
N ARG A 4 7.35 -11.00 -22.32
CA ARG A 4 6.62 -10.74 -21.06
C ARG A 4 7.42 -9.74 -20.23
N LEU A 5 7.39 -8.47 -20.64
CA LEU A 5 7.35 -7.40 -19.64
C LEU A 5 5.90 -7.43 -19.13
N THR A 6 5.62 -8.26 -18.12
CA THR A 6 4.45 -8.00 -17.28
C THR A 6 4.71 -6.63 -16.69
N ALA A 7 4.10 -5.60 -17.26
CA ALA A 7 3.99 -4.29 -16.64
C ALA A 7 3.12 -4.47 -15.40
N GLY A 8 3.70 -5.08 -14.37
CA GLY A 8 3.16 -5.04 -13.03
C GLY A 8 3.18 -3.57 -12.61
N THR A 9 2.11 -3.14 -11.96
CA THR A 9 2.01 -1.77 -11.46
C THR A 9 3.24 -1.47 -10.61
N ALA A 10 4.06 -0.54 -11.05
CA ALA A 10 5.34 -0.31 -10.43
C ALA A 10 5.15 0.46 -9.12
N VAL A 11 5.61 -0.14 -8.02
CA VAL A 11 5.49 0.47 -6.71
C VAL A 11 6.77 1.24 -6.40
N GLN A 12 6.62 2.49 -5.97
CA GLN A 12 7.69 3.31 -5.45
C GLN A 12 7.44 3.67 -3.99
N TRP A 13 8.50 3.82 -3.21
CA TRP A 13 8.41 4.25 -1.82
C TRP A 13 9.45 5.32 -1.50
N ALA A 14 9.16 6.16 -0.51
CA ALA A 14 10.13 7.04 0.14
C ALA A 14 10.25 6.68 1.62
N GLU A 15 11.46 6.82 2.15
CA GLU A 15 11.82 6.45 3.51
C GLU A 15 11.05 7.23 4.58
N GLY A 16 10.67 6.53 5.64
CA GLY A 16 9.89 7.06 6.76
C GLY A 16 9.88 6.11 7.94
N SER A 17 9.10 6.44 8.97
CA SER A 17 9.07 5.68 10.23
C SER A 17 8.09 4.51 10.21
N TRP A 18 7.11 4.50 9.30
CA TRP A 18 6.15 3.41 9.17
C TRP A 18 6.74 2.25 8.36
N THR A 19 6.06 1.11 8.38
CA THR A 19 6.47 -0.10 7.66
C THR A 19 5.55 -0.36 6.49
N ALA A 20 6.07 -0.28 5.27
CA ALA A 20 5.38 -0.71 4.07
C ALA A 20 5.70 -2.18 3.76
N VAL A 21 4.66 -2.99 3.68
CA VAL A 21 4.66 -4.35 3.16
C VAL A 21 4.21 -4.29 1.71
N VAL A 22 5.08 -4.67 0.78
CA VAL A 22 4.78 -4.61 -0.66
C VAL A 22 4.93 -6.00 -1.27
N THR A 23 3.95 -6.41 -2.05
CA THR A 23 3.94 -7.67 -2.81
C THR A 23 3.28 -7.44 -4.17
N PRO A 24 3.41 -8.38 -5.13
CA PRO A 24 2.70 -8.29 -6.41
C PRO A 24 1.17 -8.24 -6.29
N ASN A 25 0.59 -8.72 -5.19
CA ASN A 25 -0.87 -8.86 -5.04
C ASN A 25 -1.48 -7.83 -4.08
N GLY A 26 -0.64 -7.02 -3.42
CA GLY A 26 -1.13 -6.13 -2.38
C GLY A 26 -0.03 -5.37 -1.67
N LEU A 27 -0.47 -4.31 -0.99
CA LEU A 27 0.34 -3.38 -0.25
C LEU A 27 -0.33 -3.11 1.11
N MET A 28 0.48 -3.01 2.15
CA MET A 28 0.02 -2.54 3.45
C MET A 28 1.00 -1.54 4.04
N LEU A 29 0.49 -0.49 4.67
CA LEU A 29 1.28 0.46 5.46
C LEU A 29 0.85 0.35 6.93
N LEU A 30 1.82 0.05 7.80
CA LEU A 30 1.63 -0.23 9.22
C LEU A 30 2.50 0.69 10.09
N PRO A 31 2.04 1.08 11.29
CA PRO A 31 2.78 1.96 12.17
C PRO A 31 3.93 1.20 12.86
N PRO A 32 4.98 1.90 13.32
CA PRO A 32 6.21 1.29 13.85
C PRO A 32 6.01 0.44 15.11
N GLU A 33 4.89 0.61 15.83
CA GLU A 33 4.56 -0.18 17.01
C GLU A 33 4.11 -1.61 16.65
N VAL A 34 3.82 -1.88 15.38
CA VAL A 34 3.46 -3.23 14.92
C VAL A 34 4.71 -4.11 14.87
N SER A 35 4.65 -5.24 15.58
CA SER A 35 5.77 -6.19 15.66
C SER A 35 6.18 -6.75 14.30
N ASP A 36 7.49 -6.95 14.09
CA ASP A 36 8.06 -7.60 12.91
C ASP A 36 7.44 -8.97 12.61
N GLU A 37 7.02 -9.72 13.63
CA GLU A 37 6.38 -11.02 13.45
C GLU A 37 5.05 -10.89 12.68
N LEU A 38 4.20 -9.94 13.08
CA LEU A 38 2.95 -9.65 12.39
C LEU A 38 3.19 -9.11 10.98
N VAL A 39 4.15 -8.18 10.83
CA VAL A 39 4.55 -7.64 9.52
C VAL A 39 4.94 -8.78 8.56
N ASN A 40 5.76 -9.72 9.02
CA ASN A 40 6.19 -10.88 8.21
C ASN A 40 5.06 -11.89 7.93
N ARG A 41 4.07 -12.02 8.82
CA ARG A 41 2.85 -12.82 8.55
C ARG A 41 2.00 -12.18 7.45
N VAL A 42 1.71 -10.89 7.59
CA VAL A 42 0.98 -10.11 6.58
C VAL A 42 1.67 -10.17 5.23
N TRP A 43 2.99 -9.98 5.19
CA TRP A 43 3.76 -10.07 3.94
C TRP A 43 3.59 -11.43 3.25
N ARG A 44 3.70 -12.54 3.98
CA ARG A 44 3.47 -13.89 3.41
C ARG A 44 2.03 -14.08 2.95
N LEU A 45 1.08 -13.56 3.71
CA LEU A 45 -0.34 -13.64 3.38
C LEU A 45 -0.64 -12.91 2.06
N LEU A 46 -0.23 -11.64 1.94
CA LEU A 46 -0.38 -10.86 0.71
C LEU A 46 0.36 -11.51 -0.47
N ARG A 47 1.59 -11.99 -0.24
CA ARG A 47 2.42 -12.63 -1.27
C ARG A 47 1.78 -13.91 -1.84
N SER A 48 0.93 -14.59 -1.07
CA SER A 48 0.23 -15.80 -1.55
C SER A 48 -0.72 -15.54 -2.72
N GLY A 49 -1.22 -14.30 -2.86
CA GLY A 49 -2.17 -13.90 -3.90
C GLY A 49 -3.60 -14.42 -3.71
N SER A 50 -3.87 -15.17 -2.64
CA SER A 50 -5.21 -15.69 -2.32
C SER A 50 -5.85 -14.98 -1.13
N ALA A 51 -5.14 -14.02 -0.51
CA ALA A 51 -5.61 -13.31 0.66
C ALA A 51 -6.75 -12.35 0.29
N THR A 52 -7.83 -12.42 1.06
CA THR A 52 -8.93 -11.46 1.01
C THR A 52 -8.70 -10.30 1.98
N MET A 53 -9.49 -9.24 1.85
CA MET A 53 -9.47 -8.11 2.79
C MET A 53 -9.70 -8.60 4.22
N THR A 54 -10.70 -9.47 4.40
CA THR A 54 -11.04 -10.07 5.67
C THR A 54 -9.87 -10.87 6.26
N ASP A 55 -9.18 -11.68 5.46
CA ASP A 55 -8.06 -12.50 5.97
C ASP A 55 -6.93 -11.63 6.56
N VAL A 56 -6.61 -10.50 5.91
CA VAL A 56 -5.56 -9.59 6.39
C VAL A 56 -6.02 -8.81 7.62
N LEU A 57 -7.28 -8.37 7.66
CA LEU A 57 -7.85 -7.69 8.82
C LEU A 57 -7.97 -8.62 10.03
N ASP A 58 -8.29 -9.90 9.80
CA ASP A 58 -8.34 -10.93 10.85
C ASP A 58 -6.96 -11.16 11.47
N GLU A 59 -5.88 -11.17 10.68
CA GLU A 59 -4.50 -11.23 11.21
C GLU A 59 -4.19 -10.05 12.14
N LEU A 60 -4.60 -8.83 11.78
CA LEU A 60 -4.46 -7.67 12.65
C LEU A 60 -5.29 -7.81 13.92
N LEU A 61 -6.55 -8.26 13.80
CA LEU A 61 -7.46 -8.39 14.92
C LEU A 61 -6.99 -9.45 15.92
N VAL A 62 -6.55 -10.62 15.43
CA VAL A 62 -6.01 -11.72 16.25
C VAL A 62 -4.74 -11.26 16.97
N ALA A 63 -3.85 -10.53 16.30
CA ALA A 63 -2.65 -9.99 16.92
C ALA A 63 -2.95 -9.00 18.07
N GLN A 64 -4.14 -8.38 18.06
CA GLN A 64 -4.62 -7.47 19.09
C GLN A 64 -5.56 -8.14 20.10
N GLY A 65 -5.57 -9.47 20.17
CA GLY A 65 -6.40 -10.23 21.10
C GLY A 65 -7.90 -10.10 20.84
N GLY A 66 -8.31 -9.88 19.60
CA GLY A 66 -9.72 -9.79 19.21
C GLY A 66 -10.38 -8.44 19.48
N ARG A 67 -9.62 -7.39 19.81
CA ARG A 67 -10.18 -6.08 20.14
C ARG A 67 -10.09 -5.13 18.95
N ILE A 68 -11.22 -4.85 18.30
CA ILE A 68 -11.31 -3.92 17.16
C ILE A 68 -10.75 -2.53 17.50
N ALA A 69 -10.98 -2.04 18.71
CA ALA A 69 -10.46 -0.76 19.19
C ALA A 69 -8.92 -0.75 19.30
N SER A 70 -8.28 -1.91 19.41
CA SER A 70 -6.83 -2.07 19.50
C SER A 70 -6.17 -2.38 18.16
N ILE A 71 -6.94 -2.60 17.09
CA ILE A 71 -6.38 -2.69 15.73
C ILE A 71 -5.58 -1.40 15.46
N PRO A 72 -4.31 -1.53 15.01
CA PRO A 72 -3.49 -0.35 14.71
C PRO A 72 -4.09 0.46 13.57
N ASP A 73 -3.63 1.68 13.39
CA ASP A 73 -3.87 2.40 12.15
C ASP A 73 -3.25 1.63 10.98
N PHE A 74 -3.83 1.74 9.79
CA PHE A 74 -3.29 1.08 8.59
C PHE A 74 -3.86 1.67 7.30
N ALA A 75 -3.16 1.40 6.21
CA ALA A 75 -3.72 1.40 4.87
C ALA A 75 -3.44 0.03 4.22
N LEU A 76 -4.46 -0.58 3.62
CA LEU A 76 -4.39 -1.88 2.97
C LEU A 76 -4.97 -1.76 1.57
N LEU A 77 -4.19 -2.17 0.57
CA LEU A 77 -4.58 -2.22 -0.83
C LEU A 77 -4.40 -3.66 -1.31
N LEU A 78 -5.47 -4.28 -1.81
CA LEU A 78 -5.40 -5.55 -2.53
C LEU A 78 -5.57 -5.28 -4.02
N LEU A 79 -4.67 -5.84 -4.82
CA LEU A 79 -4.61 -5.62 -6.26
C LEU A 79 -5.31 -6.79 -6.96
N SER A 80 -6.31 -6.47 -7.77
CA SER A 80 -7.05 -7.46 -8.56
C SER A 80 -6.46 -7.59 -9.96
N ASP A 81 -6.60 -8.77 -10.57
CA ASP A 81 -6.09 -9.04 -11.94
C ASP A 81 -6.74 -8.16 -13.01
N ASN A 82 -7.93 -7.62 -12.74
CA ASN A 82 -8.64 -6.69 -13.63
C ASN A 82 -8.16 -5.22 -13.48
N GLY A 83 -7.18 -4.97 -12.61
CA GLY A 83 -6.64 -3.64 -12.31
C GLY A 83 -7.35 -2.90 -11.17
N ASP A 84 -8.46 -3.43 -10.66
CA ASP A 84 -9.16 -2.81 -9.53
C ASP A 84 -8.30 -2.88 -8.25
N VAL A 85 -8.46 -1.86 -7.41
CA VAL A 85 -7.81 -1.79 -6.11
C VAL A 85 -8.86 -1.82 -5.02
N HIS A 86 -8.86 -2.87 -4.21
CA HIS A 86 -9.67 -2.93 -3.00
C HIS A 86 -8.91 -2.28 -1.87
N LEU A 87 -9.50 -1.24 -1.26
CA LEU A 87 -8.88 -0.44 -0.22
C LEU A 87 -9.57 -0.69 1.12
N ALA A 88 -8.77 -0.80 2.18
CA ALA A 88 -9.20 -0.50 3.54
C ALA A 88 -8.27 0.53 4.19
N LEU A 89 -8.83 1.53 4.89
CA LEU A 89 -8.10 2.65 5.47
C LEU A 89 -8.58 2.96 6.89
N ARG A 90 -7.64 3.11 7.83
CA ARG A 90 -7.91 3.45 9.23
C ARG A 90 -6.88 4.41 9.79
N GLY A 91 -7.36 5.50 10.38
CA GLY A 91 -6.56 6.39 11.23
C GLY A 91 -5.67 7.37 10.46
N VAL A 92 -4.38 7.43 10.83
CA VAL A 92 -3.41 8.44 10.35
C VAL A 92 -3.12 8.43 8.84
N PRO A 93 -3.04 7.28 8.13
CA PRO A 93 -2.68 7.29 6.71
C PRO A 93 -3.70 8.07 5.88
N ALA A 94 -3.20 8.92 4.98
CA ALA A 94 -3.98 9.62 3.98
C ALA A 94 -3.76 8.96 2.61
N LEU A 95 -4.84 8.86 1.85
CA LEU A 95 -4.82 8.30 0.50
C LEU A 95 -5.09 9.40 -0.52
N GLU A 96 -4.39 9.33 -1.64
CA GLU A 96 -4.62 10.14 -2.82
C GLU A 96 -4.78 9.21 -4.03
N VAL A 97 -5.89 9.33 -4.75
CA VAL A 97 -6.24 8.52 -5.91
C VAL A 97 -6.42 9.46 -7.10
N ASP A 98 -5.59 9.31 -8.13
CA ASP A 98 -5.64 10.15 -9.34
C ASP A 98 -5.66 11.68 -9.04
N GLY A 99 -5.01 12.09 -7.95
CA GLY A 99 -4.93 13.48 -7.48
C GLY A 99 -6.06 13.91 -6.55
N GLU A 100 -7.06 13.06 -6.30
CA GLU A 100 -8.15 13.30 -5.35
C GLU A 100 -7.82 12.68 -3.98
N ILE A 101 -8.05 13.44 -2.90
CA ILE A 101 -7.79 12.98 -1.54
C ILE A 101 -8.96 12.15 -1.03
N VAL A 102 -8.69 10.93 -0.59
CA VAL A 102 -9.62 10.09 0.17
C VAL A 102 -9.27 10.21 1.65
N ASP A 103 -10.21 10.75 2.43
CA ASP A 103 -10.04 10.98 3.87
C ASP A 103 -10.85 9.96 4.69
N ALA A 104 -10.16 9.14 5.48
CA ALA A 104 -10.78 8.19 6.41
C ALA A 104 -10.61 8.56 7.88
N ARG A 105 -10.14 9.78 8.19
CA ARG A 105 -9.86 10.21 9.58
C ARG A 105 -11.11 10.24 10.49
N ALA A 106 -12.30 10.30 9.90
CA ALA A 106 -13.56 10.38 10.64
C ALA A 106 -14.23 9.01 10.92
N VAL A 107 -13.60 7.88 10.57
CA VAL A 107 -14.25 6.56 10.66
C VAL A 107 -13.86 5.84 11.96
N SER A 108 -14.85 5.34 12.69
CA SER A 108 -14.66 4.70 14.00
C SER A 108 -14.12 3.27 13.95
N THR A 109 -14.20 2.60 12.80
CA THR A 109 -13.66 1.25 12.58
C THR A 109 -12.61 1.26 11.47
N TRP A 110 -13.02 1.40 10.21
CA TRP A 110 -12.18 1.67 9.03
C TRP A 110 -13.10 1.94 7.83
N CYS A 111 -12.58 2.61 6.79
CA CYS A 111 -13.25 2.79 5.51
C CYS A 111 -12.86 1.65 4.57
N GLU A 112 -13.83 1.06 3.85
CA GLU A 112 -13.57 0.14 2.73
C GLU A 112 -14.17 0.69 1.44
N THR A 113 -13.43 0.58 0.34
CA THR A 113 -13.94 0.93 -0.99
C THR A 113 -13.22 0.15 -2.09
N VAL A 114 -13.78 0.15 -3.29
CA VAL A 114 -13.17 -0.40 -4.49
C VAL A 114 -12.91 0.75 -5.46
N LEU A 115 -11.66 0.87 -5.90
CA LEU A 115 -11.22 1.83 -6.90
C LEU A 115 -11.13 1.11 -8.25
N PRO A 116 -11.97 1.46 -9.24
CA PRO A 116 -11.97 0.81 -10.54
C PRO A 116 -10.75 1.26 -11.35
N ALA A 117 -9.80 0.34 -11.58
CA ALA A 117 -8.57 0.56 -12.35
C ALA A 117 -7.93 1.96 -12.23
N PRO A 118 -7.55 2.41 -11.01
CA PRO A 118 -6.97 3.74 -10.81
C PRO A 118 -5.63 3.88 -11.54
N SER A 119 -5.32 5.08 -12.06
CA SER A 119 -4.05 5.31 -12.76
C SER A 119 -2.88 5.49 -11.79
N SER A 120 -3.15 6.10 -10.64
CA SER A 120 -2.19 6.34 -9.56
C SER A 120 -2.88 6.29 -8.20
N VAL A 121 -2.26 5.59 -7.26
CA VAL A 121 -2.67 5.57 -5.86
C VAL A 121 -1.46 5.87 -4.99
N GLN A 122 -1.57 6.86 -4.10
CA GLN A 122 -0.51 7.22 -3.17
C GLN A 122 -1.03 7.14 -1.74
N VAL A 123 -0.38 6.30 -0.93
CA VAL A 123 -0.58 6.22 0.50
C VAL A 123 0.53 7.03 1.17
N ARG A 124 0.18 7.94 2.07
CA ARG A 124 1.16 8.71 2.85
C ARG A 124 0.77 8.81 4.31
N VAL A 125 1.77 8.88 5.17
CA VAL A 125 1.60 9.29 6.57
C VAL A 125 2.05 10.73 6.75
N HIS A 126 1.56 11.39 7.81
CA HIS A 126 1.81 12.81 8.07
C HIS A 126 3.20 13.03 8.67
N GLU A 127 4.24 12.68 7.93
CA GLU A 127 5.65 12.96 8.25
C GLU A 127 6.39 13.44 6.99
N ALA A 128 7.58 14.03 7.19
CA ALA A 128 8.40 14.47 6.06
C ALA A 128 8.97 13.25 5.33
N PRO A 129 8.67 13.05 4.03
CA PRO A 129 9.18 11.89 3.32
C PRO A 129 10.67 11.98 3.05
N GLY A 130 11.33 10.82 2.98
CA GLY A 130 12.68 10.71 2.48
C GLY A 130 12.83 11.37 1.10
N ALA A 131 14.01 11.92 0.83
CA ALA A 131 14.23 12.81 -0.33
C ALA A 131 14.08 12.15 -1.71
N ARG A 132 14.00 10.81 -1.79
CA ARG A 132 13.92 10.07 -3.06
C ARG A 132 12.92 8.94 -3.00
N MET A 133 12.10 8.86 -4.05
CA MET A 133 11.30 7.68 -4.35
C MET A 133 12.19 6.59 -4.96
N ARG A 134 12.08 5.35 -4.48
CA ARG A 134 12.83 4.18 -4.96
C ARG A 134 11.85 3.08 -5.34
N PRO A 135 12.16 2.25 -6.35
CA PRO A 135 11.32 1.12 -6.69
C PRO A 135 11.34 0.04 -5.60
N VAL A 136 10.22 -0.64 -5.42
CA VAL A 136 10.10 -1.89 -4.64
C VAL A 136 9.15 -2.81 -5.39
N VAL A 137 9.50 -4.09 -5.46
CA VAL A 137 8.68 -5.10 -6.18
C VAL A 137 8.02 -6.04 -5.18
N ASP A 138 8.81 -6.54 -4.24
CA ASP A 138 8.35 -7.47 -3.22
C ASP A 138 9.29 -7.38 -2.01
N GLY A 139 8.77 -6.91 -0.88
CA GLY A 139 9.56 -6.74 0.34
C GLY A 139 8.88 -5.91 1.41
N VAL A 140 9.59 -5.77 2.53
CA VAL A 140 9.19 -4.97 3.68
C VAL A 140 10.20 -3.83 3.81
N VAL A 141 9.73 -2.58 3.81
CA VAL A 141 10.57 -1.37 3.81
C VAL A 141 10.03 -0.34 4.79
N ALA A 142 10.92 0.44 5.40
CA ALA A 142 10.53 1.59 6.21
C ALA A 142 10.10 2.74 5.28
N ALA A 143 8.87 3.21 5.37
CA ALA A 143 8.30 4.14 4.40
C ALA A 143 7.38 5.18 5.04
N SER A 144 7.43 6.40 4.54
CA SER A 144 6.45 7.47 4.83
C SER A 144 5.40 7.59 3.73
N VAL A 145 5.77 7.15 2.52
CA VAL A 145 4.98 7.28 1.30
C VAL A 145 5.19 6.03 0.47
N VAL A 146 4.09 5.49 -0.05
CA VAL A 146 4.12 4.45 -1.07
C VAL A 146 3.18 4.87 -2.20
N ARG A 147 3.66 4.71 -3.43
CA ARG A 147 2.93 5.06 -4.65
C ARG A 147 2.84 3.84 -5.55
N LEU A 148 1.61 3.50 -5.91
CA LEU A 148 1.23 2.56 -6.94
C LEU A 148 0.90 3.37 -8.21
N GLY A 149 1.48 3.02 -9.35
CA GLY A 149 1.12 3.63 -10.62
C GLY A 149 2.09 3.26 -11.72
N ASP A 150 1.72 3.53 -12.97
CA ASP A 150 2.60 3.27 -14.11
C ASP A 150 3.89 4.09 -13.96
N GLN A 151 5.05 3.43 -13.93
CA GLN A 151 6.30 4.09 -14.30
C GLN A 151 6.30 4.27 -15.83
N ARG A 152 5.30 4.96 -16.37
CA ARG A 152 5.57 5.76 -17.55
C ARG A 152 6.45 6.89 -17.04
N THR A 153 7.74 6.54 -16.99
CA THR A 153 8.88 7.45 -16.99
C THR A 153 8.38 8.74 -17.60
N ALA A 154 8.42 9.83 -16.83
CA ALA A 154 8.44 11.15 -17.42
C ALA A 154 9.53 11.07 -18.49
N ALA A 155 9.12 10.87 -19.74
CA ALA A 155 10.03 10.84 -20.85
C ALA A 155 10.66 12.22 -20.78
N VAL A 156 11.90 12.27 -20.32
CA VAL A 156 12.70 13.47 -20.44
C VAL A 156 12.78 13.67 -21.94
N VAL A 157 11.97 14.59 -22.45
CA VAL A 157 12.16 15.15 -23.77
C VAL A 157 13.44 15.95 -23.65
N ILE A 158 14.57 15.28 -23.87
CA ILE A 158 15.81 15.95 -24.19
C ILE A 158 15.60 16.46 -25.61
N ASP A 159 15.16 17.71 -25.68
CA ASP A 159 15.17 18.48 -26.91
C ASP A 159 16.64 18.75 -27.23
N GLU A 160 17.21 18.01 -28.19
CA GLU A 160 18.48 18.38 -28.81
C GLU A 160 18.22 19.57 -29.74
N ALA A 161 18.75 20.73 -29.34
CA ALA A 161 18.92 21.90 -30.19
C ALA A 161 20.35 21.96 -30.75
#